data_AF-A0A176J706-F1
#
_entry.id   AF-A0A176J706-F1
#
_cell.length_a   1.000
_cell.length_b   1.000
_cell.length_c   1.000
_cell.angle_alpha   90.00
_cell.angle_beta   90.00
_cell.angle_gamma   90.00
#
_symmetry.space_group_name_H-M   'P 1'
#
loop_
_entity.id
_entity.type
_entity.pdbx_description
1 polymer ?
#
loop_
_entity_poly.entity_id
_entity_poly.type
_entity_poly.pdbx_seq_one_letter_code
_entity_poly.pdbx_strand_id
1 'polypeptide(L)'
;MIYKLSDTSIELPYSIESLKRLLNEVYDKENTYSHYEFVKWCDNLTMVFDEDDSYIDGNLKEFTENDLAFKIARDIECNWDLHLGEEYSVDELKKLNLAQVNLPEKWIRNWFKEINGL
;
A
#
# COMPACT_ATOMS: atom_id res chain seq x y z
N MET A 1 -8.66 18.38 -8.97
CA MET A 1 -7.42 18.82 -8.31
C MET A 1 -6.41 17.75 -8.67
N ILE A 2 -5.34 18.04 -9.42
CA ILE A 2 -4.35 17.00 -9.74
C ILE A 2 -3.56 16.79 -8.47
N TYR A 3 -3.80 15.69 -7.77
CA TYR A 3 -3.04 15.41 -6.56
C TYR A 3 -1.59 15.09 -6.96
N LYS A 4 -0.64 15.59 -6.19
CA LYS A 4 0.77 15.27 -6.42
C LYS A 4 1.03 13.89 -5.83
N LEU A 5 1.35 12.92 -6.69
CA LEU A 5 1.79 11.59 -6.28
C LEU A 5 2.97 11.67 -5.31
N SER A 6 2.97 10.76 -4.34
CA SER A 6 4.09 10.48 -3.46
C SER A 6 5.35 10.11 -4.26
N ASP A 7 6.48 10.65 -3.82
CA ASP A 7 7.78 10.46 -4.48
C ASP A 7 8.35 9.08 -4.09
N THR A 8 8.12 8.06 -4.93
CA THR A 8 8.59 6.68 -4.73
C THR A 8 9.55 6.28 -5.84
N SER A 9 10.57 5.47 -5.51
CA SER A 9 11.49 4.91 -6.49
C SER A 9 10.93 3.72 -7.27
N ILE A 10 9.71 3.27 -6.96
CA ILE A 10 9.07 2.11 -7.59
C ILE A 10 8.40 2.54 -8.89
N GLU A 11 9.01 2.19 -10.03
CA GLU A 11 8.51 2.49 -11.38
C GLU A 11 7.62 1.37 -11.96
N LEU A 12 6.76 0.76 -11.13
CA LEU A 12 5.82 -0.27 -11.57
C LEU A 12 4.44 0.32 -11.91
N PRO A 13 3.73 -0.20 -12.92
CA PRO A 13 2.36 0.23 -13.25
C PRO A 13 1.41 -0.01 -12.07
N TYR A 14 0.50 0.93 -11.81
CA TYR A 14 -0.52 0.79 -10.77
C TYR A 14 -1.57 -0.25 -11.20
N SER A 15 -1.37 -1.50 -10.81
CA SER A 15 -2.25 -2.63 -11.11
C SER A 15 -2.21 -3.68 -10.00
N ILE A 16 -3.18 -4.60 -10.01
CA ILE A 16 -3.20 -5.72 -9.07
C ILE A 16 -1.96 -6.61 -9.20
N GLU A 17 -1.44 -6.84 -10.42
CA GLU A 17 -0.27 -7.69 -10.64
C GLU A 17 0.99 -7.06 -10.03
N SER A 18 1.16 -5.75 -10.17
CA SER A 18 2.27 -5.03 -9.53
C SER A 18 2.15 -5.04 -8.02
N LEU A 19 0.96 -4.78 -7.47
CA LEU A 19 0.73 -4.84 -6.03
C LEU A 19 0.99 -6.25 -5.49
N LYS A 20 0.48 -7.27 -6.18
CA LYS A 20 0.71 -8.68 -5.86
C LYS A 20 2.20 -8.99 -5.86
N ARG A 21 2.93 -8.63 -6.91
CA ARG A 21 4.38 -8.83 -6.98
C ARG A 21 5.09 -8.19 -5.78
N LEU A 22 4.87 -6.89 -5.55
CA LEU A 22 5.53 -6.16 -4.47
C LEU A 22 5.20 -6.75 -3.09
N LEU A 23 3.95 -7.11 -2.84
CA LEU A 23 3.52 -7.69 -1.57
C LEU A 23 4.07 -9.11 -1.35
N ASN A 24 4.21 -9.92 -2.41
CA ASN A 24 4.88 -11.23 -2.30
C ASN A 24 6.36 -11.04 -1.97
N GLU A 25 7.06 -10.12 -2.64
CA GLU A 25 8.46 -9.79 -2.35
C GLU A 25 8.64 -9.33 -0.89
N VAL A 26 7.74 -8.49 -0.36
CA VAL A 26 7.74 -8.05 1.05
C VAL A 26 7.45 -9.21 2.01
N TYR A 27 6.49 -10.08 1.68
CA TYR A 27 6.14 -11.24 2.50
C TYR A 27 7.28 -12.26 2.62
N ASP A 28 7.96 -12.54 1.49
CA ASP A 28 9.08 -13.46 1.42
C ASP A 28 10.41 -12.84 1.91
N LYS A 29 10.40 -11.54 2.25
CA LYS A 29 11.57 -10.74 2.67
C LYS A 29 12.66 -10.67 1.59
N GLU A 30 12.23 -10.68 0.33
CA GLU A 30 13.08 -10.55 -0.87
C GLU A 30 12.91 -9.17 -1.54
N ASN A 31 12.13 -8.28 -0.93
CA ASN A 31 11.88 -6.93 -1.41
C ASN A 31 13.17 -6.12 -1.58
N THR A 32 13.34 -5.55 -2.77
CA THR A 32 14.46 -4.63 -3.07
C THR A 32 14.20 -3.23 -2.53
N TYR A 33 12.93 -2.85 -2.43
CA TYR A 33 12.50 -1.54 -1.93
C TYR A 33 12.16 -1.60 -0.44
N SER A 34 12.36 -0.49 0.28
CA SER A 34 11.93 -0.41 1.69
C SER A 34 10.40 -0.51 1.79
N HIS A 35 9.90 -0.89 2.98
CA HIS A 35 8.46 -0.90 3.21
C HIS A 35 7.86 0.50 3.06
N TYR A 36 8.64 1.56 3.34
CA TYR A 36 8.23 2.94 3.10
C TYR A 36 8.03 3.28 1.62
N GLU A 37 8.93 2.83 0.74
CA GLU A 37 8.76 2.99 -0.72
C GLU A 37 7.51 2.24 -1.21
N PHE A 38 7.28 1.03 -0.67
CA PHE A 38 6.10 0.23 -0.97
C PHE A 38 4.80 0.91 -0.51
N VAL A 39 4.77 1.49 0.69
CA VAL A 39 3.62 2.25 1.20
C VAL A 39 3.33 3.47 0.32
N LYS A 40 4.34 4.27 -0.03
CA LYS A 40 4.16 5.42 -0.95
C LYS A 40 3.63 4.99 -2.32
N TRP A 41 4.05 3.83 -2.81
CA TRP A 41 3.52 3.28 -4.05
C TRP A 41 2.05 2.84 -3.91
N CYS A 42 1.66 2.30 -2.75
CA CYS A 42 0.26 1.98 -2.46
C CYS A 42 -0.62 3.24 -2.38
N ASP A 43 -0.13 4.31 -1.75
CA ASP A 43 -0.79 5.64 -1.74
C ASP A 43 -0.99 6.16 -3.17
N ASN A 44 0.02 6.07 -4.03
CA ASN A 44 -0.13 6.45 -5.43
C ASN A 44 -1.16 5.58 -6.18
N LEU A 45 -1.23 4.27 -5.89
CA LEU A 45 -2.23 3.38 -6.49
C LEU A 45 -3.65 3.80 -6.09
N THR A 46 -3.89 4.09 -4.82
CA THR A 46 -5.23 4.51 -4.36
C THR A 46 -5.62 5.83 -4.98
N MET A 47 -4.70 6.80 -5.06
CA MET A 47 -4.95 8.09 -5.72
C MET A 47 -5.31 7.93 -7.21
N VAL A 48 -4.60 7.08 -7.94
CA VAL A 48 -4.87 6.85 -9.37
C VAL A 48 -6.22 6.18 -9.59
N PHE A 49 -6.62 5.27 -8.68
CA PHE A 49 -7.91 4.59 -8.78
C PHE A 49 -9.05 5.51 -8.34
N ASP A 50 -8.85 6.38 -7.34
CA ASP A 50 -9.85 7.38 -6.92
C ASP A 50 -10.13 8.43 -8.02
N GLU A 51 -9.15 8.71 -8.89
CA GLU A 51 -9.35 9.57 -10.07
C GLU A 51 -10.13 8.88 -11.20
N ASP A 52 -10.23 7.54 -11.18
CA ASP A 52 -11.06 6.80 -12.10
C ASP A 52 -12.51 6.82 -11.59
N ASP A 53 -13.34 7.71 -12.14
CA ASP A 53 -14.76 7.87 -11.78
C ASP A 53 -15.58 6.55 -11.88
N SER A 54 -15.02 5.47 -12.45
CA SER A 54 -15.65 4.14 -12.52
C SER A 54 -15.81 3.42 -11.17
N TYR A 55 -15.26 3.96 -10.08
CA TYR A 55 -15.43 3.49 -8.70
C TYR A 55 -16.51 4.24 -7.90
N ILE A 56 -17.06 5.35 -8.42
CA ILE A 56 -18.00 6.23 -7.70
C ILE A 56 -19.48 5.90 -8.00
N ASP A 57 -19.78 5.06 -9.00
CA ASP A 57 -21.17 4.72 -9.31
C ASP A 57 -21.71 3.65 -8.34
N GLY A 58 -22.58 4.09 -7.42
CA GLY A 58 -23.24 3.30 -6.37
C GLY A 58 -24.23 2.22 -6.86
N ASN A 59 -24.04 1.72 -8.07
CA ASN A 59 -24.64 0.48 -8.54
C ASN A 59 -23.84 -0.70 -7.97
N LEU A 60 -24.53 -1.82 -7.70
CA LEU A 60 -23.93 -3.10 -7.29
C LEU A 60 -23.03 -3.64 -8.42
N LYS A 61 -21.86 -3.04 -8.63
CA LYS A 61 -20.82 -3.56 -9.51
C LYS A 61 -20.22 -4.79 -8.84
N GLU A 62 -20.03 -5.86 -9.62
CA GLU A 62 -19.32 -7.04 -9.12
C GLU A 62 -17.93 -6.61 -8.64
N PHE A 63 -17.54 -7.10 -7.47
CA PHE A 63 -16.22 -6.82 -6.90
C PHE A 63 -15.13 -7.35 -7.83
N THR A 64 -14.31 -6.44 -8.36
CA THR A 64 -13.26 -6.72 -9.34
C THR A 64 -11.90 -6.90 -8.67
N GLU A 65 -10.93 -7.38 -9.44
CA GLU A 65 -9.53 -7.42 -9.02
C GLU A 65 -8.97 -6.02 -8.70
N ASN A 66 -9.44 -4.98 -9.38
CA ASN A 66 -9.01 -3.62 -9.07
C ASN A 66 -9.62 -3.13 -7.74
N ASP A 67 -10.85 -3.53 -7.40
CA ASP A 67 -11.44 -3.21 -6.09
C ASP A 67 -10.64 -3.88 -4.96
N LEU A 68 -10.16 -5.10 -5.20
CA LEU A 68 -9.25 -5.79 -4.28
C LEU A 68 -7.92 -5.06 -4.13
N ALA A 69 -7.30 -4.67 -5.24
CA ALA A 69 -6.05 -3.94 -5.22
C ALA A 69 -6.18 -2.60 -4.49
N PHE A 70 -7.24 -1.85 -4.76
CA PHE A 70 -7.56 -0.60 -4.08
C PHE A 70 -7.69 -0.82 -2.57
N LYS A 71 -8.53 -1.78 -2.16
CA LYS A 71 -8.78 -2.08 -0.76
C LYS A 71 -7.49 -2.41 -0.02
N ILE A 72 -6.67 -3.29 -0.58
CA ILE A 72 -5.41 -3.71 0.06
C ILE A 72 -4.41 -2.55 0.12
N ALA A 73 -4.25 -1.78 -0.97
CA ALA A 73 -3.35 -0.63 -0.98
C ALA A 73 -3.78 0.45 0.03
N ARG A 74 -5.08 0.72 0.12
CA ARG A 74 -5.68 1.65 1.09
C ARG A 74 -5.50 1.18 2.53
N ASP A 75 -5.67 -0.11 2.78
CA ASP A 75 -5.37 -0.68 4.09
C ASP A 75 -3.87 -0.53 4.43
N ILE A 76 -2.96 -0.76 3.48
CA ILE A 76 -1.52 -0.63 3.71
C ILE A 76 -1.13 0.80 4.11
N GLU A 77 -1.56 1.81 3.35
CA GLU A 77 -1.20 3.22 3.64
C GLU A 77 -1.86 3.73 4.92
N CYS A 78 -3.12 3.40 5.18
CA CYS A 78 -3.77 3.79 6.45
C CYS A 78 -3.14 3.12 7.67
N ASN A 79 -2.74 1.84 7.57
CA ASN A 79 -2.11 1.13 8.67
C ASN A 79 -0.65 1.57 8.91
N TRP A 80 0.04 2.11 7.91
CA TRP A 80 1.38 2.67 8.09
C TRP A 80 1.40 3.81 9.11
N ASP A 81 0.50 4.78 8.97
CA ASP A 81 0.42 5.91 9.89
C ASP A 81 0.02 5.47 11.30
N LEU A 82 -0.89 4.50 11.40
CA LEU A 82 -1.26 3.88 12.68
C LEU A 82 -0.06 3.22 13.37
N HIS A 83 0.71 2.41 12.62
CA HIS A 83 1.90 1.75 13.14
C HIS A 83 2.94 2.75 13.65
N LEU A 84 3.19 3.82 12.89
CA LEU A 84 4.14 4.86 13.30
C LEU A 84 3.68 5.55 14.59
N GLY A 85 2.39 5.83 14.74
CA GLY A 85 1.83 6.47 15.93
C GLY A 85 1.76 5.56 17.17
N GLU A 86 1.68 4.24 16.97
CA GLU A 86 1.67 3.25 18.05
C GLU A 86 3.08 2.93 18.58
N GLU A 87 4.07 2.83 17.69
CA GLU A 87 5.42 2.38 18.04
C GLU A 87 6.38 3.51 18.43
N TYR A 88 6.18 4.72 17.89
CA TYR A 88 7.15 5.81 18.04
C TYR A 88 6.51 7.03 18.67
N SER A 89 7.21 7.64 19.62
CA SER A 89 6.88 8.97 20.10
C SER A 89 7.15 10.03 19.02
N VAL A 90 6.52 11.20 19.18
CA VAL A 90 6.71 12.34 18.27
C VAL A 90 8.19 12.75 18.13
N ASP A 91 8.98 12.66 19.20
CA ASP A 91 10.39 13.03 19.16
C ASP A 91 11.29 11.97 18.52
N GLU A 92 10.87 10.70 18.53
CA GLU A 92 11.51 9.63 17.77
C GLU A 92 11.20 9.77 16.28
N LEU A 93 9.93 10.01 15.92
CA LEU A 93 9.50 10.21 14.52
C LEU A 93 10.28 11.31 13.80
N LYS A 94 10.58 12.43 14.48
CA LYS A 94 11.37 13.55 13.90
C LYS A 94 12.80 13.14 13.50
N LYS A 95 13.33 12.07 14.08
CA LYS A 95 14.71 11.59 13.86
C LYS A 95 14.75 10.27 13.10
N LEU A 96 13.60 9.64 12.90
CA LEU A 96 13.46 8.32 12.34
C LEU A 96 13.73 8.34 10.84
N ASN A 97 14.58 7.44 10.38
CA ASN A 97 14.69 7.14 8.96
C ASN A 97 13.58 6.16 8.58
N LEU A 98 12.51 6.65 7.96
CA LEU A 98 11.34 5.85 7.58
C LEU A 98 11.69 4.68 6.64
N ALA A 99 12.76 4.79 5.85
CA ALA A 99 13.22 3.70 4.98
C ALA A 99 13.74 2.46 5.75
N GLN A 100 13.94 2.57 7.06
CA GLN A 100 14.38 1.46 7.93
C GLN A 100 13.24 0.86 8.77
N VAL A 101 12.02 1.41 8.66
CA VAL A 101 10.85 0.92 9.40
C VAL A 101 10.17 -0.16 8.57
N ASN A 102 9.83 -1.27 9.22
CA ASN A 102 9.13 -2.39 8.60
C ASN A 102 7.71 -2.49 9.14
N LEU A 103 6.72 -2.56 8.25
CA LEU A 103 5.35 -2.95 8.57
C LEU A 103 5.29 -4.27 9.40
N PRO A 104 4.35 -4.40 10.33
CA PRO A 104 4.14 -5.62 11.11
C PRO A 104 3.92 -6.87 10.26
N GLU A 105 4.66 -7.95 10.54
CA GLU A 105 4.58 -9.22 9.79
C GLU A 105 3.17 -9.82 9.76
N LYS A 106 2.40 -9.64 10.83
CA LYS A 106 1.02 -10.13 10.92
C LYS A 106 0.13 -9.47 9.85
N TRP A 107 0.31 -8.19 9.60
CA TRP A 107 -0.48 -7.46 8.60
C TRP A 107 -0.07 -7.85 7.19
N ILE A 108 1.23 -7.90 6.92
CA ILE A 108 1.79 -8.39 5.65
C ILE A 108 1.23 -9.78 5.31
N ARG A 109 1.23 -10.70 6.29
CA ARG A 109 0.65 -12.05 6.12
C ARG A 109 -0.84 -12.02 5.76
N ASN A 110 -1.61 -11.12 6.34
CA ASN A 110 -3.06 -11.04 6.07
C ASN A 110 -3.31 -10.53 4.66
N TRP A 111 -2.66 -9.44 4.25
CA TRP A 111 -2.78 -8.92 2.89
C TRP A 111 -2.27 -9.91 1.85
N PHE A 112 -1.18 -10.61 2.15
CA PHE A 112 -0.62 -11.67 1.29
C PHE A 112 -1.66 -12.77 1.03
N LYS A 113 -2.34 -13.24 2.09
CA LYS A 113 -3.37 -14.26 1.93
C LYS A 113 -4.53 -13.75 1.09
N GLU A 114 -4.98 -12.54 1.38
CA GLU A 114 -6.10 -11.92 0.69
C GLU A 114 -5.84 -11.74 -0.81
N ILE A 115 -4.69 -11.17 -1.20
CA ILE A 115 -4.36 -10.94 -2.62
C ILE A 115 -4.09 -12.22 -3.41
N ASN A 116 -3.73 -13.30 -2.72
CA ASN A 116 -3.48 -14.60 -3.33
C ASN A 116 -4.67 -15.57 -3.25
N GLY A 117 -5.77 -15.18 -2.58
CA GLY A 117 -6.94 -16.03 -2.39
C GLY A 117 -6.69 -17.26 -1.50
N LEU A 118 -5.90 -17.10 -0.43
CA LEU A 118 -5.45 -18.17 0.50
C LEU A 118 -6.11 -18.12 1.88
#